data_AF-A0A6M3XQ53-F1
#
_entry.id   AF-A0A6M3XQ53-F1
#
_cell.length_a   1.000
_cell.length_b   1.000
_cell.length_c   1.000
_cell.angle_alpha   90.00
_cell.angle_beta   90.00
_cell.angle_gamma   90.00
#
_symmetry.space_group_name_H-M   'P 1'
#
loop_
_entity.id
_entity.type
_entity.pdbx_description
1 polymer ?
#
loop_
_entity_poly.entity_id
_entity_poly.type
_entity_poly.pdbx_seq_one_letter_code
_entity_poly.pdbx_strand_id
1 'polypeptide(L)'
;MYVTTKQTDTERSLAVEEILEDIPGGGVIEKDDIPTSSSGIKEGTLVGVDTSGIYHIVKTAMVAHAASTNANALVVYDNHEFKVGDHLGTSASGIASGCIITAIAASGAGLGIITCAWAGPNIAASGILVAATGLGHSFFKYNPVGISTNYVERDKENTGCGIVVRGRVRQNLMPYHIDDTLKTKLPLIRFV
;
A
#
# COMPACT_ATOMS: atom_id res chain seq x y z
N MET A 1 14.02 36.09 20.62
CA MET A 1 13.19 34.89 20.83
C MET A 1 12.60 34.52 19.48
N TYR A 2 13.21 33.57 18.76
CA TYR A 2 12.68 33.11 17.48
C TYR A 2 11.53 32.15 17.79
N VAL A 3 10.30 32.59 17.57
CA VAL A 3 9.13 31.73 17.59
C VAL A 3 9.07 31.05 16.23
N THR A 4 9.58 29.82 16.16
CA THR A 4 9.41 28.96 14.99
C THR A 4 7.96 28.50 14.97
N THR A 5 7.10 29.20 14.25
CA THR A 5 5.73 28.75 13.99
C THR A 5 5.80 27.49 13.12
N LYS A 6 5.50 26.32 13.71
CA LYS A 6 5.26 25.09 12.94
C LYS A 6 4.09 25.36 11.98
N GLN A 7 4.40 25.58 10.70
CA GLN A 7 3.41 25.68 9.63
C GLN A 7 3.04 24.28 9.13
N THR A 8 2.12 23.61 9.83
CA THR A 8 1.10 22.70 9.26
C THR A 8 0.35 22.11 10.45
N ASP A 9 -0.83 22.65 10.70
CA ASP A 9 -1.75 22.25 11.79
C ASP A 9 -2.56 21.00 11.41
N THR A 10 -1.87 19.99 10.90
CA THR A 10 -2.42 18.64 10.69
C THR A 10 -1.50 17.68 11.40
N GLU A 11 -1.75 17.45 12.69
CA GLU A 11 -1.02 16.46 13.48
C GLU A 11 -1.34 15.02 13.05
N ARG A 12 -2.39 14.81 12.25
CA ARG A 12 -2.83 13.50 11.73
C ARG A 12 -3.24 13.53 10.26
N SER A 13 -3.06 12.41 9.58
CA SER A 13 -3.59 12.21 8.24
C SER A 13 -5.09 11.92 8.40
N LEU A 14 -5.97 12.80 7.94
CA LEU A 14 -7.43 12.64 8.14
C LEU A 14 -8.06 11.53 7.29
N ALA A 15 -7.29 10.49 6.93
CA ALA A 15 -7.77 9.35 6.18
C ALA A 15 -8.81 8.57 6.98
N VAL A 16 -8.57 8.30 8.27
CA VAL A 16 -9.55 7.64 9.13
C VAL A 16 -10.47 8.68 9.76
N GLU A 17 -11.76 8.62 9.42
CA GLU A 17 -12.75 9.61 9.86
C GLU A 17 -13.51 9.15 11.11
N GLU A 18 -13.86 7.86 11.17
CA GLU A 18 -14.63 7.29 12.27
C GLU A 18 -14.08 5.89 12.57
N ILE A 19 -13.76 5.63 13.85
CA ILE A 19 -13.36 4.31 14.35
C ILE A 19 -14.52 3.77 15.16
N LEU A 20 -15.13 2.68 14.70
CA LEU A 20 -16.19 1.96 15.41
C LEU A 20 -15.64 0.73 16.13
N GLU A 21 -14.60 0.10 15.58
CA GLU A 21 -13.90 -1.05 16.14
C GLU A 21 -12.44 -1.00 15.71
N ASP A 22 -11.54 -1.09 16.69
CA ASP A 22 -10.11 -1.22 16.53
C ASP A 22 -9.60 -2.51 17.20
N ILE A 23 -8.37 -2.89 16.87
CA ILE A 23 -7.70 -4.03 17.48
C ILE A 23 -7.13 -3.59 18.83
N PRO A 24 -7.57 -4.17 19.97
CA PRO A 24 -7.06 -3.78 21.28
C PRO A 24 -5.55 -4.01 21.38
N GLY A 25 -4.81 -2.97 21.79
CA GLY A 25 -3.35 -3.00 21.86
C GLY A 25 -2.63 -2.85 20.52
N GLY A 26 -3.37 -2.80 19.40
CA GLY A 26 -2.82 -2.62 18.07
C GLY A 26 -2.09 -3.85 17.53
N GLY A 27 -1.17 -3.61 16.59
CA GLY A 27 -0.33 -4.62 15.96
C GLY A 27 1.09 -4.12 15.73
N VAL A 28 2.02 -5.04 15.53
CA VAL A 28 3.41 -4.72 15.17
C VAL A 28 3.55 -4.86 13.66
N ILE A 29 4.04 -3.81 13.00
CA ILE A 29 4.29 -3.83 11.55
C ILE A 29 5.69 -4.38 11.26
N GLU A 30 5.79 -5.29 10.30
CA GLU A 30 7.06 -5.81 9.80
C GLU A 30 7.87 -4.69 9.12
N LYS A 31 9.01 -4.34 9.72
CA LYS A 31 9.88 -3.27 9.24
C LYS A 31 10.45 -3.58 7.85
N ASP A 32 10.69 -4.85 7.56
CA ASP A 32 11.32 -5.28 6.31
C ASP A 32 10.40 -5.08 5.10
N ASP A 33 9.10 -4.85 5.31
CA ASP A 33 8.19 -4.49 4.23
C ASP A 33 8.35 -3.03 3.78
N ILE A 34 8.87 -2.14 4.64
CA ILE A 34 9.06 -0.72 4.33
C ILE A 34 10.37 -0.55 3.54
N PRO A 35 10.35 0.00 2.32
CA PRO A 35 11.57 0.23 1.55
C PRO A 35 12.47 1.26 2.22
N THR A 36 13.77 1.17 1.98
CA THR A 36 14.77 2.10 2.55
C THR A 36 14.60 3.55 2.06
N SER A 37 13.87 3.74 0.95
CA SER A 37 13.49 5.05 0.42
C SER A 37 12.35 5.72 1.18
N SER A 38 11.60 4.98 2.01
CA SER A 38 10.50 5.51 2.81
C SER A 38 10.91 5.63 4.29
N SER A 39 10.46 6.71 4.93
CA SER A 39 10.69 6.96 6.35
C SER A 39 9.77 6.15 7.26
N GLY A 40 8.72 5.53 6.71
CA GLY A 40 7.69 4.85 7.49
C GLY A 40 6.34 4.82 6.79
N ILE A 41 5.38 4.09 7.36
CA ILE A 41 4.02 4.06 6.83
C ILE A 41 3.16 5.15 7.43
N LYS A 42 2.27 5.70 6.60
CA LYS A 42 1.31 6.73 6.98
C LYS A 42 0.02 6.10 7.52
N GLU A 43 -0.73 6.88 8.28
CA GLU A 43 -2.13 6.55 8.61
C GLU A 43 -2.96 6.41 7.33
N GLY A 44 -3.88 5.45 7.32
CA GLY A 44 -4.65 5.06 6.13
C GLY A 44 -4.02 3.94 5.31
N THR A 45 -2.89 3.38 5.74
CA THR A 45 -2.23 2.27 5.04
C THR A 45 -3.00 0.97 5.28
N LEU A 46 -3.27 0.22 4.22
CA LEU A 46 -3.85 -1.12 4.33
C LEU A 46 -2.86 -2.11 4.95
N VAL A 47 -3.31 -2.89 5.91
CA VAL A 47 -2.51 -3.91 6.58
C VAL A 47 -3.16 -5.28 6.48
N GLY A 48 -2.34 -6.30 6.29
CA GLY A 48 -2.68 -7.72 6.39
C GLY A 48 -1.93 -8.35 7.56
N VAL A 49 -2.34 -9.54 8.00
CA VAL A 49 -1.69 -10.28 9.08
C VAL A 49 -1.17 -11.62 8.57
N ASP A 50 0.01 -12.03 9.02
CA ASP A 50 0.55 -13.35 8.74
C ASP A 50 0.05 -14.41 9.73
N THR A 51 0.54 -15.64 9.60
CA THR A 51 0.21 -16.75 10.52
C THR A 51 0.81 -16.57 11.92
N SER A 52 1.80 -15.69 12.08
CA SER A 52 2.52 -15.41 13.32
C SER A 52 1.87 -14.28 14.11
N GLY A 53 0.89 -13.57 13.54
CA GLY A 53 0.24 -12.40 14.13
C GLY A 53 1.00 -11.09 13.90
N ILE A 54 2.00 -11.08 13.03
CA ILE A 54 2.73 -9.87 12.61
C ILE A 54 1.96 -9.23 11.46
N TYR A 55 1.84 -7.91 11.50
CA TYR A 55 1.16 -7.15 10.46
C TYR A 55 2.12 -6.73 9.37
N HIS A 56 1.61 -6.79 8.14
CA HIS A 56 2.36 -6.51 6.93
C HIS A 56 1.61 -5.48 6.08
N ILE A 57 2.35 -4.69 5.31
CA ILE A 57 1.76 -3.66 4.47
C ILE A 57 1.18 -4.32 3.22
N VAL A 58 -0.09 -4.02 2.92
CA VAL A 58 -0.66 -4.38 1.63
C VAL A 58 -0.22 -3.34 0.60
N LYS A 59 0.90 -3.62 -0.06
CA LYS A 59 1.51 -2.71 -1.04
C LYS A 59 0.64 -2.63 -2.28
N THR A 60 0.32 -1.39 -2.66
CA THR A 60 -0.50 -1.05 -3.81
C THR A 60 0.15 0.10 -4.59
N ALA A 61 -0.01 0.10 -5.91
CA ALA A 61 0.34 1.25 -6.75
C ALA A 61 -0.68 1.41 -7.87
N MET A 62 -1.02 2.66 -8.18
CA MET A 62 -1.85 2.96 -9.34
C MET A 62 -1.00 3.10 -10.59
N VAL A 63 -1.42 2.44 -11.67
CA VAL A 63 -0.82 2.57 -12.99
C VAL A 63 -1.19 3.92 -13.58
N ALA A 64 -0.19 4.71 -13.97
CA ALA A 64 -0.39 6.01 -14.60
C ALA A 64 -0.62 5.88 -16.11
N HIS A 65 0.10 4.97 -16.76
CA HIS A 65 -0.04 4.70 -18.19
C HIS A 65 -0.37 3.23 -18.44
N ALA A 66 -1.36 2.97 -19.31
CA ALA A 66 -1.73 1.60 -19.65
C ALA A 66 -0.51 0.80 -20.12
N ALA A 67 -0.39 -0.43 -19.64
CA ALA A 67 0.72 -1.32 -19.97
C ALA A 67 0.19 -2.60 -20.62
N SER A 68 0.86 -3.02 -21.68
CA SER A 68 0.51 -4.23 -22.40
C SER A 68 1.04 -5.48 -21.71
N THR A 69 0.50 -6.64 -22.08
CA THR A 69 1.16 -7.93 -21.86
C THR A 69 2.61 -7.85 -22.37
N ASN A 70 3.59 -8.28 -21.58
CA ASN A 70 5.03 -8.25 -21.89
C ASN A 70 5.73 -6.88 -21.84
N ALA A 71 5.14 -5.87 -21.17
CA ALA A 71 5.84 -4.63 -20.89
C ALA A 71 7.11 -4.89 -20.04
N ASN A 72 8.22 -4.20 -20.35
CA ASN A 72 9.46 -4.29 -19.56
C ASN A 72 9.52 -3.24 -18.44
N ALA A 73 8.56 -2.33 -18.41
CA ALA A 73 8.44 -1.26 -17.45
C ALA A 73 6.97 -0.90 -17.26
N LEU A 74 6.60 -0.59 -16.03
CA LEU A 74 5.27 -0.13 -15.65
C LEU A 74 5.42 1.29 -15.11
N VAL A 75 4.69 2.24 -15.69
CA VAL A 75 4.66 3.63 -15.19
C VAL A 75 3.53 3.77 -14.19
N VAL A 76 3.87 4.11 -12.96
CA VAL A 76 2.98 4.18 -11.81
C VAL A 76 3.07 5.56 -11.15
N TYR A 77 2.13 5.89 -10.29
CA TYR A 77 2.30 7.04 -9.39
C TYR A 77 3.31 6.69 -8.28
N ASP A 78 4.15 7.65 -7.88
CA ASP A 78 5.26 7.45 -6.92
C ASP A 78 4.80 7.09 -5.49
N ASN A 79 3.50 7.22 -5.19
CA ASN A 79 2.93 6.87 -3.89
C ASN A 79 2.72 5.35 -3.76
N HIS A 80 3.82 4.62 -3.54
CA HIS A 80 3.81 3.18 -3.25
C HIS A 80 5.02 2.74 -2.42
N GLU A 81 4.92 1.59 -1.75
CA GLU A 81 5.98 1.04 -0.90
C GLU A 81 6.63 -0.24 -1.48
N PHE A 82 6.58 -0.40 -2.81
CA PHE A 82 7.26 -1.51 -3.48
C PHE A 82 8.78 -1.45 -3.34
N LYS A 83 9.41 -2.63 -3.27
CA LYS A 83 10.87 -2.79 -3.29
C LYS A 83 11.32 -3.75 -4.39
N VAL A 84 12.58 -3.65 -4.79
CA VAL A 84 13.23 -4.63 -5.66
C VAL A 84 13.12 -6.02 -5.04
N GLY A 85 12.77 -7.01 -5.85
CA GLY A 85 12.50 -8.39 -5.41
C GLY A 85 11.05 -8.67 -5.02
N ASP A 86 10.19 -7.65 -4.86
CA ASP A 86 8.76 -7.91 -4.66
C ASP A 86 8.15 -8.53 -5.93
N HIS A 87 7.27 -9.51 -5.72
CA HIS A 87 6.42 -10.03 -6.79
C HIS A 87 5.26 -9.08 -7.01
N LEU A 88 5.00 -8.73 -8.26
CA LEU A 88 3.86 -7.90 -8.63
C LEU A 88 2.74 -8.72 -9.24
N GLY A 89 1.53 -8.33 -8.86
CA GLY A 89 0.33 -8.73 -9.56
C GLY A 89 -0.71 -7.62 -9.70
N THR A 90 -1.87 -7.99 -10.23
CA THR A 90 -3.04 -7.10 -10.31
C THR A 90 -3.98 -7.36 -9.13
N SER A 91 -4.67 -6.33 -8.65
CA SER A 91 -5.73 -6.51 -7.62
C SER A 91 -6.90 -7.37 -8.10
N ALA A 92 -7.14 -7.44 -9.42
CA ALA A 92 -8.18 -8.24 -10.03
C ALA A 92 -7.98 -9.74 -9.78
N SER A 93 -8.90 -10.33 -9.01
CA SER A 93 -8.84 -11.74 -8.62
C SER A 93 -8.97 -12.68 -9.83
N GLY A 94 -8.20 -13.77 -9.84
CA GLY A 94 -8.27 -14.82 -10.86
C GLY A 94 -7.45 -14.57 -12.13
N ILE A 95 -6.77 -13.43 -12.24
CA ILE A 95 -5.85 -13.18 -13.36
C ILE A 95 -4.41 -13.42 -12.92
N ALA A 96 -3.77 -14.43 -13.53
CA ALA A 96 -2.37 -14.73 -13.27
C ALA A 96 -1.52 -13.50 -13.55
N SER A 97 -0.81 -13.04 -12.52
CA SER A 97 0.11 -11.94 -12.61
C SER A 97 1.45 -12.40 -12.05
N GLY A 98 2.55 -11.82 -12.49
CA GLY A 98 3.84 -12.29 -11.99
C GLY A 98 5.00 -11.71 -12.74
N CYS A 99 5.42 -10.52 -12.34
CA CYS A 99 6.80 -10.13 -12.55
C CYS A 99 7.48 -9.96 -11.19
N ILE A 100 8.80 -10.09 -11.18
CA ILE A 100 9.63 -9.68 -10.05
C ILE A 100 10.19 -8.30 -10.38
N ILE A 101 10.08 -7.35 -9.45
CA ILE A 101 10.65 -6.01 -9.62
C ILE A 101 12.18 -6.13 -9.64
N THR A 102 12.81 -5.63 -10.70
CA THR A 102 14.27 -5.61 -10.82
C THR A 102 14.86 -4.22 -10.57
N ALA A 103 14.09 -3.16 -10.82
CA ALA A 103 14.47 -1.80 -10.48
C ALA A 103 13.24 -0.92 -10.25
N ILE A 104 13.42 0.13 -9.46
CA ILE A 104 12.44 1.21 -9.27
C ILE A 104 13.21 2.52 -9.45
N ALA A 105 12.70 3.39 -10.30
CA ALA A 105 13.28 4.70 -10.56
C ALA A 105 12.19 5.77 -10.62
N ALA A 106 12.50 6.99 -10.18
CA ALA A 106 11.61 8.12 -10.40
C ALA A 106 11.63 8.52 -11.89
N SER A 107 10.48 8.86 -12.45
CA SER A 107 10.36 9.43 -13.80
C SER A 107 10.09 10.94 -13.81
N GLY A 108 9.83 11.52 -12.63
CA GLY A 108 9.50 12.93 -12.44
C GLY A 108 7.99 13.16 -12.37
N ALA A 109 7.59 14.38 -11.95
CA ALA A 109 6.19 14.79 -11.84
C ALA A 109 5.28 13.88 -10.96
N GLY A 110 5.84 13.22 -9.95
CA GLY A 110 5.11 12.31 -9.07
C GLY A 110 4.83 10.94 -9.68
N LEU A 111 5.57 10.57 -10.73
CA LEU A 111 5.49 9.28 -11.40
C LEU A 111 6.78 8.48 -11.24
N GLY A 112 6.62 7.17 -11.08
CA GLY A 112 7.68 6.18 -10.93
C GLY A 112 7.65 5.17 -12.06
N ILE A 113 8.80 4.56 -12.31
CA ILE A 113 8.99 3.45 -13.24
C ILE A 113 9.38 2.22 -12.44
N ILE A 114 8.52 1.20 -12.49
CA ILE A 114 8.85 -0.13 -12.02
C ILE A 114 9.33 -0.96 -13.21
N THR A 115 10.61 -1.33 -13.18
CA THR A 115 11.20 -2.22 -14.19
C THR A 115 10.96 -3.67 -13.78
N CYS A 116 10.27 -4.42 -14.64
CA CYS A 116 10.07 -5.85 -14.49
C CYS A 116 9.64 -6.46 -15.83
N ALA A 117 9.89 -7.75 -16.03
CA ALA A 117 9.36 -8.47 -17.19
C ALA A 117 7.87 -8.83 -16.94
N TRP A 118 6.95 -7.93 -17.29
CA TRP A 118 5.52 -8.09 -17.01
C TRP A 118 4.89 -9.21 -17.82
N ALA A 119 4.66 -10.36 -17.18
CA ALA A 119 3.96 -11.50 -17.78
C ALA A 119 2.45 -11.54 -17.44
N GLY A 120 1.91 -10.46 -16.87
CA GLY A 120 0.49 -10.36 -16.51
C GLY A 120 -0.40 -9.85 -17.66
N PRO A 121 -1.70 -9.66 -17.38
CA PRO A 121 -2.66 -9.16 -18.37
C PRO A 121 -2.35 -7.71 -18.78
N ASN A 122 -3.00 -7.22 -19.84
CA ASN A 122 -3.06 -5.78 -20.10
C ASN A 122 -3.66 -5.08 -18.88
N ILE A 123 -3.01 -4.02 -18.42
CA ILE A 123 -3.51 -3.17 -17.33
C ILE A 123 -3.81 -1.78 -17.87
N ALA A 124 -5.03 -1.31 -17.64
CA ALA A 124 -5.43 0.02 -18.02
C ALA A 124 -4.75 1.09 -17.15
N ALA A 125 -4.74 2.33 -17.63
CA ALA A 125 -4.49 3.47 -16.75
C ALA A 125 -5.50 3.44 -15.59
N SER A 126 -5.06 3.87 -14.40
CA SER A 126 -5.78 3.75 -13.13
C SER A 126 -6.00 2.32 -12.62
N GLY A 127 -5.45 1.29 -13.28
CA GLY A 127 -5.40 -0.06 -12.73
C GLY A 127 -4.52 -0.12 -11.47
N ILE A 128 -4.82 -1.02 -10.53
CA ILE A 128 -4.06 -1.18 -9.29
C ILE A 128 -3.17 -2.43 -9.37
N LEU A 129 -1.86 -2.19 -9.19
CA LEU A 129 -0.85 -3.21 -8.96
C LEU A 129 -0.77 -3.51 -7.47
N VAL A 130 -0.53 -4.77 -7.12
CA VAL A 130 -0.41 -5.24 -5.73
C VAL A 130 0.77 -6.17 -5.54
N ALA A 131 1.31 -6.23 -4.32
CA ALA A 131 2.29 -7.27 -3.99
C ALA A 131 1.62 -8.65 -4.01
N ALA A 132 2.24 -9.59 -4.72
CA ALA A 132 1.78 -10.96 -4.86
C ALA A 132 2.60 -11.94 -4.00
N THR A 133 2.05 -13.11 -3.71
CA THR A 133 2.76 -14.20 -3.01
C THR A 133 3.88 -14.82 -3.85
N GLY A 134 3.79 -14.74 -5.18
CA GLY A 134 4.75 -15.32 -6.11
C GLY A 134 4.36 -15.08 -7.57
N LEU A 135 5.19 -15.56 -8.50
CA LEU A 135 4.92 -15.53 -9.94
C LEU A 135 3.69 -16.38 -10.29
N GLY A 136 2.80 -15.84 -11.13
CA GLY A 136 1.60 -16.54 -11.59
C GLY A 136 0.47 -16.59 -10.56
N HIS A 137 0.63 -15.96 -9.39
CA HIS A 137 -0.41 -15.91 -8.36
C HIS A 137 -1.26 -14.65 -8.50
N SER A 138 -2.58 -14.82 -8.44
CA SER A 138 -3.58 -13.75 -8.44
C SER A 138 -4.01 -13.34 -7.03
N PHE A 139 -3.17 -13.59 -6.02
CA PHE A 139 -3.48 -13.36 -4.61
C PHE A 139 -2.56 -12.30 -4.03
N PHE A 140 -3.14 -11.42 -3.22
CA PHE A 140 -2.39 -10.49 -2.39
C PHE A 140 -1.39 -11.29 -1.55
N LYS A 141 -0.14 -10.80 -1.45
CA LYS A 141 0.87 -11.37 -0.55
C LYS A 141 0.33 -11.49 0.87
N TYR A 142 -0.41 -10.48 1.30
CA TYR A 142 -1.15 -10.45 2.55
C TYR A 142 -2.57 -9.96 2.27
N ASN A 143 -3.57 -10.71 2.74
CA ASN A 143 -4.96 -10.29 2.59
C ASN A 143 -5.25 -9.11 3.54
N PRO A 144 -5.88 -8.01 3.06
CA PRO A 144 -6.23 -6.88 3.93
C PRO A 144 -7.13 -7.32 5.08
N VAL A 145 -6.80 -6.89 6.30
CA VAL A 145 -7.59 -7.12 7.52
C VAL A 145 -7.98 -5.82 8.24
N GLY A 146 -7.26 -4.72 7.98
CA GLY A 146 -7.57 -3.42 8.58
C GLY A 146 -6.76 -2.29 7.96
N ILE A 147 -6.85 -1.12 8.59
CA ILE A 147 -6.19 0.11 8.15
C ILE A 147 -5.41 0.72 9.33
N SER A 148 -4.20 1.21 9.08
CA SER A 148 -3.38 1.87 10.11
C SER A 148 -3.99 3.21 10.55
N THR A 149 -3.95 3.49 11.85
CA THR A 149 -4.49 4.74 12.44
C THR A 149 -3.41 5.74 12.85
N ASN A 150 -2.12 5.39 12.70
CA ASN A 150 -1.00 6.25 13.04
C ASN A 150 0.17 6.05 12.08
N TYR A 151 1.09 7.01 12.11
CA TYR A 151 2.37 6.88 11.45
C TYR A 151 3.24 5.86 12.20
N VAL A 152 3.91 4.98 11.44
CA VAL A 152 4.88 4.02 11.98
C VAL A 152 6.23 4.32 11.34
N GLU A 153 7.20 4.68 12.17
CA GLU A 153 8.57 4.96 11.73
C GLU A 153 9.32 3.65 11.47
N ARG A 154 10.00 3.58 10.32
CA ARG A 154 10.80 2.41 9.95
C ARG A 154 11.98 2.20 10.92
N ASP A 155 12.63 3.28 11.33
CA ASP A 155 13.91 3.24 12.05
C ASP A 155 13.75 3.16 13.58
N LYS A 156 12.52 3.07 14.09
CA LYS A 156 12.26 2.88 15.52
C LYS A 156 12.15 1.40 15.87
N GLU A 157 12.66 1.05 17.05
CA GLU A 157 12.56 -0.30 17.63
C GLU A 157 11.12 -0.78 17.80
N ASN A 158 10.20 0.14 18.11
CA ASN A 158 8.78 -0.18 18.28
C ASN A 158 7.98 0.28 17.07
N THR A 159 7.55 -0.67 16.24
CA THR A 159 6.68 -0.47 15.08
C THR A 159 5.21 -0.72 15.41
N GLY A 160 4.82 -0.42 16.66
CA GLY A 160 3.42 -0.49 17.12
C GLY A 160 2.49 0.42 16.33
N CYS A 161 1.38 -0.14 15.89
CA CYS A 161 0.39 0.52 15.06
C CYS A 161 -1.02 0.23 15.59
N GLY A 162 -1.83 1.26 15.74
CA GLY A 162 -3.27 1.12 15.90
C GLY A 162 -3.89 0.70 14.57
N ILE A 163 -4.84 -0.23 14.63
CA ILE A 163 -5.45 -0.83 13.45
C ILE A 163 -6.96 -0.74 13.61
N VAL A 164 -7.61 -0.03 12.68
CA VAL A 164 -9.06 0.01 12.58
C VAL A 164 -9.55 -1.14 11.70
N VAL A 165 -10.57 -1.85 12.19
CA VAL A 165 -11.22 -2.97 11.48
C VAL A 165 -12.66 -2.64 11.07
N ARG A 166 -13.27 -1.63 11.71
CA ARG A 166 -14.60 -1.12 11.36
C ARG A 166 -14.68 0.39 11.52
N GLY A 167 -15.23 1.08 10.54
CA GLY A 167 -15.27 2.54 10.57
C GLY A 167 -15.57 3.21 9.23
N ARG A 168 -15.22 4.49 9.14
CA ARG A 168 -15.26 5.28 7.91
C ARG A 168 -13.87 5.79 7.55
N VAL A 169 -13.51 5.69 6.28
CA VAL A 169 -12.21 6.13 5.76
C VAL A 169 -12.41 6.93 4.48
N ARG A 170 -11.78 8.11 4.41
CA ARG A 170 -11.80 8.99 3.25
C ARG A 170 -10.82 8.47 2.20
N GLN A 171 -11.33 7.90 1.12
CA GLN A 171 -10.49 7.25 0.12
C GLN A 171 -9.50 8.24 -0.53
N ASN A 172 -9.91 9.48 -0.77
CA ASN A 172 -9.06 10.49 -1.40
C ASN A 172 -7.88 10.94 -0.52
N LEU A 173 -7.93 10.68 0.79
CA LEU A 173 -6.86 11.03 1.73
C LEU A 173 -6.00 9.82 2.11
N MET A 174 -6.30 8.63 1.57
CA MET A 174 -5.46 7.46 1.79
C MET A 174 -4.08 7.66 1.14
N PRO A 175 -3.00 7.18 1.77
CA PRO A 175 -1.66 7.35 1.25
C PRO A 175 -1.43 6.56 -0.05
N TYR A 176 -2.11 5.42 -0.21
CA TYR A 176 -1.98 4.53 -1.35
C TYR A 176 -3.34 4.30 -2.01
N HIS A 177 -3.33 4.15 -3.33
CA HIS A 177 -4.54 3.96 -4.12
C HIS A 177 -5.11 2.55 -3.95
N ILE A 178 -6.43 2.47 -3.86
CA ILE A 178 -7.18 1.21 -3.69
C ILE A 178 -8.27 1.11 -4.74
N ASP A 179 -8.58 -0.12 -5.16
CA ASP A 179 -9.68 -0.44 -6.06
C ASP A 179 -10.85 -1.09 -5.31
N ASP A 180 -11.95 -1.34 -6.02
CA ASP A 180 -13.13 -1.97 -5.42
C ASP A 180 -12.83 -3.41 -4.96
N THR A 181 -11.91 -4.12 -5.62
CA THR A 181 -11.50 -5.46 -5.17
C THR A 181 -10.90 -5.42 -3.77
N LEU A 182 -9.99 -4.49 -3.49
CA LEU A 182 -9.42 -4.28 -2.16
C LEU A 182 -10.48 -3.86 -1.15
N LYS A 183 -11.41 -2.98 -1.53
CA LYS A 183 -12.51 -2.55 -0.64
C LYS A 183 -13.39 -3.74 -0.22
N THR A 184 -13.67 -4.68 -1.13
CA THR A 184 -14.47 -5.87 -0.78
C THR A 184 -13.83 -6.76 0.28
N LYS A 185 -12.50 -6.68 0.46
CA LYS A 185 -11.79 -7.39 1.53
C LYS A 185 -11.98 -6.78 2.91
N LEU A 186 -12.44 -5.52 2.98
CA LEU A 186 -12.70 -4.78 4.21
C LEU A 186 -14.18 -4.38 4.29
N PRO A 187 -15.12 -5.35 4.36
CA PRO A 187 -16.55 -5.08 4.25
C PRO A 187 -17.12 -4.24 5.39
N LEU A 188 -16.42 -4.18 6.52
CA LEU A 188 -16.81 -3.42 7.72
C LEU A 188 -16.31 -1.97 7.68
N ILE A 189 -15.45 -1.62 6.72
CA ILE A 189 -14.95 -0.27 6.52
C ILE A 189 -15.73 0.37 5.39
N ARG A 190 -16.36 1.51 5.68
CA ARG A 190 -17.00 2.34 4.67
C ARG A 190 -15.98 3.31 4.08
N PHE A 191 -15.66 3.12 2.82
CA PHE A 191 -14.87 4.08 2.05
C PHE A 191 -15.78 5.19 1.54
N VAL A 192 -15.45 6.44 1.89
CA VAL A 192 -16.18 7.66 1.52
C VAL A 192 -15.33 8.62 0.71
#